data_AF-A0A349HDY1-F1
#
_entry.id   AF-A0A349HDY1-F1
#
_cell.length_a   1.000
_cell.length_b   1.000
_cell.length_c   1.000
_cell.angle_alpha   90.00
_cell.angle_beta   90.00
_cell.angle_gamma   90.00
#
_symmetry.space_group_name_H-M   'P 1'
#
loop_
_entity.id
_entity.type
_entity.pdbx_description
1 polymer ?
#
loop_
_entity_poly.entity_id
_entity_poly.type
_entity_poly.pdbx_seq_one_letter_code
_entity_poly.pdbx_strand_id
1 'polypeptide(L)'
;MSWPERRLEPERIALRLNNLPHKIEALKAGHDTAHFFCFLAEREPGLFRLTEPEPLSDTGFWPLRYPDLRQVARVRAVLDFIVQCTTADPLLQGGPLARETRTASSPPRHMTTPNRHDPTETPL
;
A
#
# COMPACT_ATOMS: atom_id res chain seq x y z
N MET A 1 -12.80 -0.24 -11.63
CA MET A 1 -12.01 0.93 -11.20
C MET A 1 -11.76 0.85 -9.71
N SER A 2 -10.49 0.67 -9.34
CA SER A 2 -10.04 0.62 -7.94
C SER A 2 -10.12 2.02 -7.31
N TRP A 3 -10.17 2.12 -5.97
CA TRP A 3 -10.22 3.40 -5.26
C TRP A 3 -9.17 4.44 -5.71
N PRO A 4 -7.88 4.08 -5.94
CA PRO A 4 -6.87 5.05 -6.37
C PRO A 4 -7.20 5.66 -7.74
N GLU A 5 -7.73 4.87 -8.67
CA GLU A 5 -8.04 5.29 -10.04
C GLU A 5 -9.22 6.24 -10.11
N ARG A 6 -10.08 6.27 -9.08
CA ARG A 6 -11.18 7.23 -9.00
C ARG A 6 -10.72 8.62 -8.57
N ARG A 7 -9.50 8.75 -8.01
CA ARG A 7 -8.96 10.01 -7.47
C ARG A 7 -7.73 10.51 -8.23
N LEU A 8 -7.21 9.74 -9.18
CA LEU A 8 -6.04 10.09 -9.97
C LEU A 8 -6.43 10.27 -11.43
N GLU A 9 -6.03 11.40 -12.01
CA GLU A 9 -6.10 11.61 -13.46
C GLU A 9 -5.28 10.51 -14.17
N PRO A 10 -5.79 9.91 -15.28
CA PRO A 10 -5.12 8.80 -15.97
C PRO A 10 -3.67 9.09 -16.35
N GLU A 11 -3.36 10.35 -16.68
CA GLU A 11 -2.03 10.82 -17.08
C GLU A 11 -1.01 10.76 -15.94
N ARG A 12 -1.47 10.68 -14.67
CA ARG A 12 -0.62 10.52 -13.49
C ARG A 12 -0.29 9.06 -13.18
N ILE A 13 -0.87 8.11 -13.91
CA ILE A 13 -0.64 6.68 -13.70
C ILE A 13 0.47 6.21 -14.66
N ALA A 14 1.71 6.26 -14.18
CA ALA A 14 2.88 5.86 -14.98
C ALA A 14 2.92 4.35 -15.29
N LEU A 15 2.40 3.51 -14.38
CA LEU A 15 2.47 2.06 -14.50
C LEU A 15 1.30 1.38 -13.77
N ARG A 16 0.74 0.32 -14.38
CA ARG A 16 -0.31 -0.52 -13.81
C ARG A 16 0.21 -1.95 -13.66
N LEU A 17 0.20 -2.45 -12.43
CA LEU A 17 0.62 -3.81 -12.09
C LEU A 17 -0.42 -4.46 -11.18
N ASN A 18 -0.69 -5.74 -11.42
CA ASN A 18 -1.61 -6.57 -10.65
C ASN A 18 -0.89 -7.56 -9.72
N ASN A 19 0.43 -7.44 -9.59
CA ASN A 19 1.29 -8.30 -8.78
C ASN A 19 2.06 -7.42 -7.79
N LEU A 20 2.00 -7.77 -6.51
CA LEU A 20 2.63 -6.99 -5.44
C LEU A 20 4.17 -7.01 -5.50
N PRO A 21 4.85 -8.18 -5.63
CA PRO A 21 6.30 -8.21 -5.86
C PRO A 21 6.81 -7.30 -6.99
N HIS A 22 6.16 -7.30 -8.16
CA HIS A 22 6.55 -6.45 -9.28
C HIS A 22 6.37 -4.96 -8.95
N LYS A 23 5.37 -4.59 -8.15
CA LYS A 23 5.22 -3.20 -7.69
C LYS A 23 6.39 -2.79 -6.79
N ILE A 24 6.89 -3.71 -5.96
CA ILE A 24 8.05 -3.45 -5.09
C ILE A 24 9.28 -3.21 -5.96
N GLU A 25 9.51 -4.08 -6.94
CA GLU A 25 10.64 -3.92 -7.87
C GLU A 25 10.52 -2.66 -8.72
N ALA A 26 9.30 -2.24 -9.10
CA ALA A 26 9.09 -0.96 -9.77
C ALA A 26 9.51 0.23 -8.89
N LEU A 27 9.16 0.24 -7.60
CA LEU A 27 9.62 1.28 -6.69
C LEU A 27 11.15 1.26 -6.52
N LYS A 28 11.76 0.07 -6.40
CA LYS A 28 13.22 -0.09 -6.33
C LYS A 28 13.92 0.37 -7.62
N ALA A 29 13.25 0.25 -8.77
CA ALA A 29 13.74 0.72 -10.07
C ALA A 29 13.57 2.23 -10.30
N GLY A 30 13.08 2.98 -9.30
CA GLY A 30 13.00 4.44 -9.34
C GLY A 30 11.62 5.02 -9.65
N HIS A 31 10.55 4.23 -9.60
CA HIS A 31 9.19 4.79 -9.57
C HIS A 31 8.90 5.41 -8.19
N ASP A 32 8.15 6.52 -8.18
CA ASP A 32 8.01 7.36 -6.97
C ASP A 32 7.15 6.73 -5.86
N THR A 33 5.91 6.36 -6.16
CA THR A 33 4.92 5.95 -5.14
C THR A 33 3.96 4.90 -5.67
N ALA A 34 3.46 4.04 -4.77
CA ALA A 34 2.46 3.04 -5.10
C ALA A 34 1.62 2.67 -3.87
N HIS A 35 0.37 2.26 -4.12
CA HIS A 35 -0.53 1.75 -3.08
C HIS A 35 -0.19 0.29 -2.74
N PHE A 36 -0.03 -0.03 -1.45
CA PHE A 36 0.36 -1.35 -0.96
C PHE A 36 -0.43 -1.77 0.27
N PHE A 37 -0.48 -3.08 0.52
CA PHE A 37 -0.80 -3.58 1.84
C PHE A 37 0.35 -3.28 2.81
N CYS A 38 0.03 -2.65 3.94
CA CYS A 38 1.02 -2.18 4.91
C CYS A 38 1.96 -3.29 5.37
N PHE A 39 1.43 -4.45 5.78
CA PHE A 39 2.24 -5.57 6.27
C PHE A 39 3.30 -6.06 5.26
N LEU A 40 3.06 -5.88 3.96
CA LEU A 40 3.99 -6.28 2.91
C LEU A 40 5.08 -5.21 2.70
N ALA A 41 4.67 -3.95 2.51
CA ALA A 41 5.61 -2.87 2.22
C ALA A 41 6.46 -2.46 3.44
N GLU A 42 5.93 -2.59 4.66
CA GLU A 42 6.69 -2.28 5.89
C GLU A 42 7.96 -3.14 6.00
N ARG A 43 7.90 -4.38 5.54
CA ARG A 43 9.03 -5.33 5.59
C ARG A 43 10.08 -5.09 4.52
N GLU A 44 9.78 -4.29 3.49
CA GLU A 44 10.71 -4.05 2.39
C GLU A 44 11.77 -3.00 2.76
N PRO A 45 13.06 -3.37 2.75
CA PRO A 45 14.13 -2.40 2.96
C PRO A 45 14.09 -1.30 1.90
N GLY A 46 14.20 -0.04 2.34
CA GLY A 46 14.19 1.12 1.45
C GLY A 46 12.81 1.65 1.07
N LEU A 47 11.73 0.93 1.38
CA LEU A 47 10.37 1.46 1.27
C LEU A 47 9.91 2.09 2.59
N PHE A 48 9.15 3.17 2.51
CA PHE A 48 8.60 3.87 3.66
C PHE A 48 7.14 4.23 3.44
N ARG A 49 6.34 4.12 4.51
CA ARG A 49 4.94 4.54 4.52
C ARG A 49 4.88 6.06 4.43
N LEU A 50 4.15 6.58 3.44
CA LEU A 50 3.99 8.03 3.21
C LEU A 50 2.80 8.62 3.99
N THR A 51 1.75 7.82 4.17
CA THR A 51 0.48 8.23 4.75
C THR A 51 -0.10 7.09 5.58
N GLU A 52 -0.90 7.42 6.58
CA GLU A 52 -1.65 6.43 7.34
C GLU A 52 -2.68 5.70 6.43
N PRO A 53 -2.99 4.41 6.68
CA PRO A 53 -3.95 3.67 5.88
C PRO A 53 -5.31 4.35 5.89
N GLU A 54 -5.90 4.55 4.72
CA GLU A 54 -7.26 5.07 4.64
C GLU A 54 -8.25 3.96 5.05
N PRO A 55 -9.22 4.20 5.94
CA PRO A 55 -10.16 3.16 6.40
C PRO A 55 -10.93 2.47 5.28
N LEU A 56 -11.21 3.17 4.17
CA LEU A 56 -11.89 2.61 3.00
C LEU A 56 -11.03 1.64 2.18
N SER A 57 -9.73 1.61 2.44
CA SER A 57 -8.78 0.68 1.84
C SER A 57 -8.48 -0.53 2.72
N ASP A 58 -9.12 -0.62 3.90
CA ASP A 58 -8.98 -1.76 4.79
C ASP A 58 -9.52 -3.03 4.12
N THR A 59 -8.59 -3.94 3.82
CA THR A 59 -8.88 -5.23 3.21
C THR A 59 -8.61 -6.27 4.28
N GLY A 60 -9.62 -6.55 5.10
CA GLY A 60 -9.50 -7.52 6.19
C GLY A 60 -9.14 -8.93 5.69
N PHE A 61 -8.42 -9.68 6.53
CA PHE A 61 -8.14 -11.09 6.27
C PHE A 61 -9.34 -11.95 6.66
N TRP A 62 -9.85 -12.75 5.71
CA TRP A 62 -10.97 -13.65 5.97
C TRP A 62 -10.54 -15.11 5.79
N PRO A 63 -10.51 -15.92 6.87
CA PRO A 63 -10.27 -17.35 6.72
C PRO A 63 -11.44 -17.99 5.97
N LEU A 64 -11.15 -18.57 4.80
CA LEU A 64 -12.14 -19.28 4.00
C LEU A 64 -12.04 -20.79 4.22
N ARG A 65 -13.18 -21.44 4.39
CA ARG A 65 -13.30 -22.91 4.41
C ARG A 65 -14.59 -23.36 3.75
N TYR A 66 -14.52 -24.51 3.08
CA TYR A 66 -15.72 -25.17 2.54
C TYR A 66 -16.72 -25.51 3.66
N PRO A 67 -18.04 -25.46 3.40
CA PRO A 67 -19.07 -25.73 4.41
C PRO A 67 -18.86 -27.05 5.16
N ASP A 68 -18.51 -28.11 4.44
CA ASP A 68 -18.33 -29.47 4.99
C ASP A 68 -17.19 -29.54 6.00
N LEU A 69 -16.19 -28.66 5.87
CA LEU A 69 -15.04 -28.60 6.77
C LEU A 69 -15.32 -27.80 8.05
N ARG A 70 -16.50 -27.17 8.18
CA ARG A 70 -16.85 -26.38 9.37
C ARG A 70 -16.93 -27.22 10.64
N GLN A 71 -17.37 -28.48 10.52
CA GLN A 71 -17.55 -29.40 11.64
C GLN A 71 -16.31 -30.25 11.94
N VAL A 72 -15.28 -30.17 11.10
CA VAL A 72 -14.05 -30.96 11.30
C VAL A 72 -13.18 -30.28 12.36
N ALA A 73 -13.09 -30.90 13.55
CA ALA A 73 -12.42 -30.33 14.73
C ALA A 73 -10.99 -29.83 14.45
N ARG A 74 -10.17 -30.61 13.75
CA ARG A 74 -8.80 -30.22 13.37
C ARG A 74 -8.75 -28.99 12.45
N VAL A 75 -9.70 -28.82 11.54
CA VAL A 75 -9.77 -27.66 10.65
C VAL A 75 -10.14 -26.41 11.46
N ARG A 76 -11.14 -26.53 12.35
CA ARG A 76 -11.51 -25.46 13.26
C ARG A 76 -10.32 -25.02 14.12
N ALA A 77 -9.61 -25.97 14.72
CA ALA A 77 -8.45 -25.66 15.56
C ALA A 77 -7.36 -24.86 14.81
N VAL A 78 -7.04 -25.24 13.57
CA VAL A 78 -6.06 -24.51 12.75
C VAL A 78 -6.56 -23.11 12.37
N LEU A 79 -7.83 -22.97 11.99
CA LEU A 79 -8.38 -21.65 11.66
C LEU A 79 -8.45 -20.73 12.88
N ASP A 80 -8.85 -21.26 14.04
CA ASP A 80 -8.88 -20.51 15.30
C ASP A 80 -7.46 -20.02 15.66
N PHE A 81 -6.44 -20.87 15.45
CA PHE A 81 -5.03 -20.49 15.63
C PHE A 81 -4.60 -19.39 14.63
N ILE A 82 -4.93 -19.52 13.35
CA ILE A 82 -4.60 -18.50 12.34
C ILE A 82 -5.24 -17.16 12.73
N VAL A 83 -6.51 -17.15 13.11
CA VAL A 83 -7.23 -15.94 13.54
C VAL A 83 -6.54 -15.30 14.75
N GLN A 84 -6.13 -16.11 15.73
CA GLN A 84 -5.39 -15.61 16.89
C GLN A 84 -4.07 -14.95 16.47
N CYS A 85 -3.28 -15.61 15.62
CA CYS A 85 -2.02 -15.05 15.12
C CYS A 85 -2.23 -13.76 14.33
N THR A 86 -3.21 -13.72 13.43
CA THR A 86 -3.46 -12.53 12.60
C THR A 86 -3.98 -11.37 13.43
N THR A 87 -4.79 -11.63 14.46
CA THR A 87 -5.32 -10.61 15.37
C THR A 87 -4.22 -10.03 16.27
N ALA A 88 -3.27 -10.88 16.70
CA ALA A 88 -2.19 -10.47 17.59
C ALA A 88 -1.03 -9.76 16.89
N ASP A 89 -0.86 -9.91 15.57
CA ASP A 89 0.22 -9.28 14.81
C ASP A 89 -0.10 -7.81 14.47
N PRO A 90 0.60 -6.82 15.06
CA PRO A 90 0.32 -5.42 14.80
C PRO A 90 0.45 -5.02 13.32
N LEU A 91 1.32 -5.67 12.55
CA LEU A 91 1.51 -5.35 11.13
C LEU A 91 0.32 -5.78 10.29
N LEU A 92 -0.25 -6.95 10.60
CA LEU A 92 -1.46 -7.42 9.94
C LEU A 92 -2.69 -6.58 10.33
N GLN A 93 -2.62 -5.91 11.48
CA GLN A 93 -3.59 -4.89 11.90
C GLN A 93 -3.28 -3.48 11.34
N GLY A 94 -2.34 -3.34 10.41
CA GLY A 94 -1.98 -2.07 9.79
C GLY A 94 -1.02 -1.19 10.60
N GLY A 95 -0.60 -1.65 11.78
CA GLY A 95 0.42 -1.00 12.60
C GLY A 95 1.78 -0.90 11.87
N PRO A 96 2.64 0.03 12.29
CA PRO A 96 3.98 0.15 11.73
C PRO A 96 4.91 -0.94 12.27
N LEU A 97 5.96 -1.29 11.50
CA LEU A 97 7.10 -1.97 12.09
C LEU A 97 7.82 -0.98 13.02
N ALA A 98 8.21 -1.45 14.21
CA ALA A 98 9.14 -0.71 15.07
C ALA A 98 10.50 -0.61 14.34
N ARG A 99 10.66 0.42 13.53
CA ARG A 99 11.93 0.75 12.88
C ARG A 99 12.75 1.56 13.86
N GLU A 100 13.98 1.13 14.13
CA GLU A 100 14.97 2.00 14.77
C GLU A 100 15.05 3.29 13.96
N THR A 101 14.90 4.41 14.65
CA THR A 101 14.82 5.76 14.09
C THR A 101 16.14 6.09 13.40
N ARG A 102 16.32 5.65 12.15
CA ARG A 102 17.39 6.18 11.31
C ARG A 102 16.89 7.51 10.79
N THR A 103 17.40 8.59 11.38
CA THR A 103 17.14 9.98 11.01
C THR A 103 16.97 10.09 9.51
N ALA A 104 15.75 10.38 9.06
CA ALA A 104 15.48 10.61 7.65
C ALA A 104 16.37 11.76 7.20
N SER A 105 17.34 11.50 6.32
CA SER A 105 17.89 12.57 5.50
C SER A 105 16.71 13.16 4.72
N SER A 106 16.60 14.49 4.72
CA SER A 106 15.50 15.25 4.11
C SER A 106 14.91 14.58 2.85
N PRO A 107 13.57 14.58 2.69
CA PRO A 107 12.98 14.10 1.45
C PRO A 107 13.55 14.89 0.26
N PRO A 108 13.80 14.26 -0.90
CA PRO A 108 14.17 14.99 -2.10
C PRO A 108 13.05 16.01 -2.36
N ARG A 109 13.43 17.29 -2.46
CA ARG A 109 12.52 18.39 -2.78
C ARG A 109 11.66 17.98 -3.97
N HIS A 110 10.34 17.95 -3.78
CA HIS A 110 9.39 17.80 -4.87
C HIS A 110 9.79 18.76 -5.99
N MET A 111 9.98 18.20 -7.18
CA MET A 111 10.21 18.93 -8.40
C MET A 111 9.03 19.89 -8.59
N THR A 112 9.31 21.18 -8.43
CA THR A 112 8.39 22.27 -8.68
C THR A 112 7.82 22.09 -10.08
N THR A 113 6.50 21.99 -10.20
CA THR A 113 5.80 22.07 -11.48
C THR A 113 6.30 23.31 -12.22
N PRO A 114 6.76 23.22 -13.48
CA PRO A 114 7.06 24.42 -14.25
C PRO A 114 5.76 25.20 -14.44
N ASN A 115 5.87 26.50 -14.18
CA ASN A 115 4.84 27.51 -14.32
C ASN A 115 4.02 27.32 -15.60
N ARG A 116 2.69 27.28 -15.47
CA ARG A 116 1.76 27.29 -16.61
C ARG A 116 1.89 28.66 -17.27
N HIS A 117 2.54 28.73 -18.42
CA HIS A 117 2.46 29.92 -19.28
C HIS A 117 0.99 30.18 -19.62
N ASP A 118 0.54 31.38 -19.27
CA ASP A 118 -0.73 31.98 -19.67
C ASP A 118 -0.63 32.43 -21.14
N PRO A 119 -1.44 31.90 -22.07
CA PRO A 119 -1.46 32.38 -23.44
C PRO A 119 -2.62 33.36 -23.61
N THR A 120 -2.60 34.50 -22.92
CA THR A 120 -3.56 35.58 -23.20
C THR A 120 -3.00 36.98 -23.00
N GLU A 121 -1.84 37.28 -23.58
CA GLU A 121 -1.51 38.67 -23.93
C GLU A 121 -0.96 38.71 -25.36
N THR A 122 -1.75 39.26 -26.28
CA THR A 122 -1.25 39.88 -27.51
C THR A 122 -1.86 41.27 -27.58
N PRO A 123 -1.03 42.32 -27.66
CA PRO A 123 -1.50 43.70 -27.69
C PRO A 123 -1.88 44.16 -29.10
N LEU A 124 -2.88 45.06 -29.13
CA LEU A 124 -3.44 45.84 -30.24
C LEU A 124 -4.44 45.11 -31.16
#